data_AF-K1SN63-F1
#
_entry.id   AF-K1SN63-F1
#
_cell.length_a   1.000
_cell.length_b   1.000
_cell.length_c   1.000
_cell.angle_alpha   90.00
_cell.angle_beta   90.00
_cell.angle_gamma   90.00
#
_symmetry.space_group_name_H-M   'P 1'
#
loop_
_entity.id
_entity.type
_entity.pdbx_description
1 polymer ?
#
loop_
_entity_poly.entity_id
_entity_poly.type
_entity_poly.pdbx_seq_one_letter_code
_entity_poly.pdbx_strand_id
1 'polypeptide(L)'
;MFCGLNFGTTPKLAFEPLIIIPIFAFVLSLVQTVLSQYLNKKNNPEMANAGGAGMKVMLYIMPLFSLWISFSVPAGVGFYWGVNYALGIVQSLVMQKLYSPEKLRAEAEEKMKERKLKERQVTTTAVVTDADTGEEKTVTKTETLSQKEINRRKLAAARKADAEKYGEEYHEEDDD
;
A
#
# COMPACT_ATOMS: atom_id res chain seq x y z
N MET A 1 -19.84 20.33 33.68
CA MET A 1 -20.59 20.78 32.49
C MET A 1 -19.61 21.40 31.52
N PHE A 2 -19.72 21.11 30.23
CA PHE A 2 -18.94 21.77 29.15
C PHE A 2 -19.96 22.32 28.14
N CYS A 3 -19.82 23.55 27.66
CA CYS A 3 -20.82 24.20 26.78
C CYS A 3 -22.30 24.08 27.24
N GLY A 4 -22.59 24.05 28.55
CA GLY A 4 -23.94 23.90 29.09
C GLY A 4 -24.51 22.47 29.11
N LEU A 5 -23.78 21.48 28.60
CA LEU A 5 -24.18 20.07 28.57
C LEU A 5 -23.49 19.27 29.69
N ASN A 6 -24.20 18.28 30.24
CA ASN A 6 -23.65 17.34 31.22
C ASN A 6 -23.10 16.10 30.50
N PHE A 7 -21.79 16.04 30.32
CA PHE A 7 -21.13 14.94 29.61
C PHE A 7 -21.05 13.62 30.42
N GLY A 8 -21.43 13.65 31.71
CA GLY A 8 -21.49 12.46 32.55
C GLY A 8 -22.75 11.62 32.34
N THR A 9 -23.76 12.14 31.64
CA THR A 9 -25.01 11.42 31.37
C THR A 9 -24.96 10.70 30.04
N THR A 10 -25.57 9.52 30.00
CA THR A 10 -25.79 8.75 28.77
C THR A 10 -26.83 9.44 27.90
N PRO A 11 -26.53 9.73 26.62
CA PRO A 11 -27.51 10.33 25.72
C PRO A 11 -28.63 9.32 25.46
N LYS A 12 -29.88 9.77 25.55
CA LYS A 12 -31.06 8.96 25.20
C LYS A 12 -31.52 9.30 23.80
N LEU A 13 -32.27 8.37 23.19
CA LEU A 13 -32.98 8.60 21.93
C LEU A 13 -34.23 9.47 22.15
N ALA A 14 -34.04 10.63 22.78
CA ALA A 14 -35.07 11.63 23.07
C ALA A 14 -34.60 12.98 22.52
N PHE A 15 -35.52 13.95 22.38
CA PHE A 15 -35.19 15.33 22.01
C PHE A 15 -34.49 16.07 23.17
N GLU A 16 -33.39 15.52 23.64
CA GLU A 16 -32.49 16.12 24.61
C GLU A 16 -31.27 16.68 23.87
N PRO A 17 -30.73 17.85 24.25
CA PRO A 17 -29.55 18.43 23.62
C PRO A 17 -28.33 17.49 23.54
N LEU A 18 -28.26 16.47 24.40
CA LEU A 18 -27.21 15.44 24.42
C LEU A 18 -27.22 14.51 23.20
N ILE A 19 -28.33 14.39 22.45
CA ILE A 19 -28.42 13.57 21.23
C ILE A 19 -27.53 14.09 20.10
N ILE A 20 -27.14 15.36 20.15
CA ILE A 20 -26.27 15.97 19.14
C ILE A 20 -24.89 15.31 19.13
N ILE A 21 -24.40 14.84 20.28
CA ILE A 21 -23.07 14.24 20.43
C ILE A 21 -22.94 12.92 19.67
N PRO A 22 -23.79 11.90 19.87
CA PRO A 22 -23.70 10.64 19.13
C PRO A 22 -23.92 10.86 17.62
N ILE A 23 -24.82 11.77 17.23
CA ILE A 23 -25.03 12.13 15.81
C ILE A 23 -23.76 12.76 15.23
N PHE A 24 -23.15 13.71 15.93
CA PHE A 24 -21.92 14.38 15.50
C PHE A 24 -20.76 13.38 15.35
N ALA A 25 -20.56 12.50 16.34
CA ALA A 25 -19.52 11.47 16.29
C ALA A 25 -19.76 10.49 15.12
N PHE A 26 -21.01 10.10 14.87
CA PHE A 26 -21.37 9.24 13.76
C PHE A 26 -21.09 9.90 12.40
N VAL A 27 -21.53 11.14 12.20
CA VAL A 27 -21.27 11.88 10.95
C VAL A 27 -19.76 12.01 10.72
N LEU A 28 -18.97 12.36 11.74
CA LEU A 28 -17.52 12.43 11.59
C LEU A 28 -16.88 11.07 11.30
N SER A 29 -17.36 9.99 11.92
CA SER A 29 -16.87 8.64 11.61
C SER A 29 -17.13 8.25 10.16
N LEU A 30 -18.29 8.62 9.61
CA LEU A 30 -18.62 8.39 8.20
C LEU A 30 -17.73 9.21 7.28
N VAL A 31 -17.56 10.50 7.58
CA VAL A 31 -16.67 11.38 6.80
C VAL A 31 -15.24 10.85 6.82
N GLN A 32 -14.72 10.42 7.98
CA GLN A 32 -13.38 9.85 8.09
C GLN A 32 -13.26 8.54 7.30
N THR A 33 -14.28 7.68 7.35
CA THR A 33 -14.30 6.41 6.61
C THR A 33 -14.29 6.67 5.10
N VAL A 34 -15.17 7.54 4.61
CA VAL A 34 -15.25 7.91 3.19
C VAL A 34 -13.97 8.59 2.72
N LEU A 35 -13.42 9.50 3.53
CA LEU A 35 -12.17 10.17 3.22
C LEU A 35 -11.02 9.17 3.13
N SER A 36 -10.87 8.27 4.12
CA SER A 36 -9.85 7.22 4.11
C SER A 36 -9.96 6.30 2.89
N GLN A 37 -11.19 5.94 2.49
CA GLN A 37 -11.45 5.16 1.28
C GLN A 37 -11.06 5.91 0.01
N TYR A 38 -11.43 7.20 -0.08
CA TYR A 38 -11.08 8.05 -1.20
C TYR A 38 -9.55 8.22 -1.34
N LEU A 39 -8.87 8.45 -0.22
CA LEU A 39 -7.41 8.56 -0.15
C LEU A 39 -6.72 7.25 -0.56
N ASN A 40 -7.17 6.12 -0.02
CA ASN A 40 -6.63 4.80 -0.39
C ASN A 40 -6.82 4.51 -1.88
N LYS A 41 -7.99 4.83 -2.46
CA LYS A 41 -8.23 4.64 -3.89
C LYS A 41 -7.33 5.51 -4.77
N LYS A 42 -7.04 6.74 -4.33
CA LYS A 42 -6.14 7.66 -5.07
C LYS A 42 -4.68 7.22 -4.99
N ASN A 43 -4.27 6.70 -3.83
CA ASN A 43 -2.87 6.33 -3.56
C ASN A 43 -2.53 4.91 -4.02
N ASN A 44 -3.49 3.97 -3.92
CA ASN A 44 -3.29 2.58 -4.29
C ASN A 44 -4.58 1.96 -4.90
N PRO A 45 -4.86 2.24 -6.20
CA PRO A 45 -6.08 1.80 -6.86
C PRO A 45 -6.21 0.27 -6.99
N GLU A 46 -5.11 -0.47 -7.08
CA GLU A 46 -5.14 -1.95 -7.09
C GLU A 46 -5.63 -2.49 -5.74
N MET A 47 -5.09 -1.98 -4.64
CA MET A 47 -5.48 -2.42 -3.29
C MET A 47 -6.92 -2.00 -2.95
N ALA A 48 -7.37 -0.83 -3.40
CA ALA A 48 -8.73 -0.35 -3.17
C ALA A 48 -9.80 -1.18 -3.90
N ASN A 49 -9.47 -1.77 -5.04
CA ASN A 49 -10.39 -2.63 -5.79
C ASN A 49 -10.33 -4.11 -5.34
N ALA A 50 -9.31 -4.52 -4.58
CA ALA A 50 -9.20 -5.85 -4.00
C ALA A 50 -10.19 -6.11 -2.84
N GLY A 51 -10.79 -5.06 -2.28
CA GLY A 51 -11.84 -5.18 -1.27
C GLY A 51 -13.17 -5.61 -1.87
N GLY A 52 -13.48 -6.90 -1.80
CA GLY A 52 -14.78 -7.47 -2.21
C GLY A 52 -15.98 -6.88 -1.45
N ALA A 53 -17.19 -7.29 -1.80
CA ALA A 53 -18.44 -6.78 -1.21
C ALA A 53 -18.46 -6.85 0.33
N GLY A 54 -17.83 -7.87 0.94
CA GLY A 54 -17.72 -8.01 2.39
C GLY A 54 -16.92 -6.88 3.08
N MET A 55 -15.88 -6.35 2.42
CA MET A 55 -15.10 -5.23 2.97
C MET A 55 -15.95 -3.94 3.04
N LYS A 56 -16.80 -3.71 2.03
CA LYS A 56 -17.71 -2.54 2.01
C LYS A 56 -18.77 -2.63 3.10
N VAL A 57 -19.31 -3.82 3.34
CA VAL A 57 -20.29 -4.04 4.42
C VAL A 57 -19.66 -3.73 5.78
N MET A 58 -18.44 -4.22 6.04
CA MET A 58 -17.71 -3.94 7.27
C MET A 58 -17.49 -2.44 7.50
N LEU A 59 -17.16 -1.68 6.45
CA LEU A 59 -16.96 -0.23 6.51
C LEU A 59 -18.22 0.55 6.90
N TYR A 60 -19.41 0.07 6.55
CA TYR A 60 -20.67 0.73 6.93
C TYR A 60 -21.26 0.22 8.24
N ILE A 61 -21.04 -1.05 8.58
CA ILE A 61 -21.50 -1.63 9.86
C ILE A 61 -20.76 -1.00 11.05
N MET A 62 -19.45 -0.77 10.93
CA MET A 62 -18.64 -0.24 12.03
C MET A 62 -19.11 1.14 12.55
N PRO A 63 -19.39 2.14 11.69
CA PRO A 63 -19.99 3.40 12.10
C PRO A 63 -21.36 3.24 12.77
N LEU A 64 -22.22 2.36 12.24
CA LEU A 64 -23.54 2.12 12.82
C LEU A 64 -23.46 1.48 14.20
N PHE A 65 -22.52 0.56 14.39
CA PHE A 65 -22.23 -0.04 15.69
C PHE A 65 -21.64 0.99 16.67
N SER A 66 -20.75 1.87 16.19
CA SER A 66 -20.23 2.98 16.98
C SER A 66 -21.33 3.96 17.42
N LEU A 67 -22.29 4.25 16.53
CA LEU A 67 -23.47 5.04 16.86
C LEU A 67 -24.29 4.37 17.96
N TRP A 68 -24.56 3.07 17.86
CA TRP A 68 -25.27 2.34 18.92
C TRP A 68 -24.56 2.43 20.27
N ILE A 69 -23.25 2.20 20.29
CA ILE A 69 -22.44 2.30 21.53
C ILE A 69 -22.48 3.71 22.09
N SER A 70 -22.46 4.74 21.25
CA SER A 70 -22.49 6.13 21.72
C SER A 70 -23.76 6.51 22.50
N PHE A 71 -24.86 5.76 22.34
CA PHE A 71 -26.06 5.86 23.19
C PHE A 71 -25.98 5.04 24.49
N SER A 72 -25.05 4.09 24.56
CA SER A 72 -24.87 3.19 25.71
C SER A 72 -23.81 3.70 26.70
N VAL A 73 -22.95 4.62 26.27
CA VAL A 73 -21.87 5.21 27.08
C VAL A 73 -22.14 6.67 27.42
N PRO A 74 -21.54 7.23 28.49
CA PRO A 74 -21.66 8.64 28.81
C PRO A 74 -21.27 9.54 27.63
N ALA A 75 -21.97 10.66 27.45
CA ALA A 75 -21.79 11.53 26.30
C ALA A 75 -20.36 12.09 26.15
N GLY A 76 -19.59 12.16 27.24
CA GLY A 76 -18.15 12.46 27.21
C GLY A 76 -17.34 11.54 26.30
N VAL A 77 -17.68 10.25 26.29
CA VAL A 77 -16.97 9.25 25.47
C VAL A 77 -17.30 9.43 23.99
N GLY A 78 -18.58 9.65 23.65
CA GLY A 78 -18.99 9.94 22.28
C GLY A 78 -18.37 11.24 21.75
N PHE A 79 -18.27 12.26 22.59
CA PHE A 79 -17.61 13.51 22.23
C PHE A 79 -16.11 13.33 22.00
N TYR A 80 -15.44 12.56 22.86
CA TYR A 80 -14.02 12.19 22.67
C TYR A 80 -13.79 11.51 21.31
N TRP A 81 -14.64 10.55 20.94
CA TRP A 81 -14.56 9.91 19.62
C TRP A 81 -14.77 10.91 18.49
N GLY A 82 -15.79 11.78 18.60
CA GLY A 82 -16.03 12.84 17.61
C GLY A 82 -14.81 13.74 17.42
N VAL A 83 -14.20 14.22 18.50
CA VAL A 83 -12.98 15.05 18.41
C VAL A 83 -11.82 14.27 17.78
N ASN A 84 -11.61 13.02 18.17
CA ASN A 84 -10.57 12.17 17.59
C ASN A 84 -10.77 11.97 16.06
N TYR A 85 -12.02 11.77 15.62
CA TYR A 85 -12.34 11.67 14.20
C TYR A 85 -12.09 12.99 13.46
N ALA A 86 -12.45 14.13 14.06
CA ALA A 86 -12.16 15.44 13.49
C ALA A 86 -10.65 15.67 13.32
N LEU A 87 -9.85 15.36 14.35
CA LEU A 87 -8.39 15.46 14.29
C LEU A 87 -7.81 14.51 13.24
N GLY A 88 -8.31 13.27 13.15
CA GLY A 88 -7.88 12.30 12.13
C GLY A 88 -8.20 12.76 10.70
N ILE A 89 -9.35 13.40 10.48
CA ILE A 89 -9.72 13.99 9.19
C ILE A 89 -8.74 15.12 8.84
N VAL A 90 -8.50 16.05 9.76
CA VAL A 90 -7.56 17.17 9.55
C VAL A 90 -6.16 16.64 9.27
N GLN A 91 -5.66 15.68 10.05
CA GLN A 91 -4.36 15.05 9.82
C GLN A 91 -4.29 14.41 8.43
N SER A 92 -5.34 13.70 8.01
CA SER A 92 -5.39 13.04 6.69
C SER A 92 -5.35 14.04 5.54
N LEU A 93 -6.06 15.17 5.68
CA LEU A 93 -6.04 16.26 4.70
C LEU A 93 -4.69 16.97 4.65
N VAL A 94 -4.07 17.24 5.80
CA VAL A 94 -2.73 17.84 5.89
C VAL A 94 -1.70 16.91 5.24
N MET A 95 -1.74 15.61 5.55
CA MET A 95 -0.85 14.62 4.96
C MET A 95 -1.03 14.55 3.45
N GLN A 96 -2.27 14.57 2.94
CA GLN A 96 -2.52 14.60 1.50
C GLN A 96 -1.98 15.88 0.83
N LYS A 97 -2.05 17.02 1.51
CA LYS A 97 -1.55 18.29 0.98
C LYS A 97 -0.02 18.37 0.98
N LEU A 98 0.62 17.87 2.04
CA LEU A 98 2.09 17.82 2.14
C LEU A 98 2.68 16.76 1.20
N TYR A 99 2.08 15.57 1.18
CA TYR A 99 2.48 14.45 0.36
C TYR A 99 1.49 14.28 -0.78
N SER A 100 1.58 15.17 -1.77
CA SER A 100 0.73 15.05 -2.96
C SER A 100 0.99 13.69 -3.62
N PRO A 101 -0.04 12.86 -3.80
CA PRO A 101 0.10 11.50 -4.31
C PRO A 101 0.65 11.46 -5.73
N GLU A 102 0.57 12.54 -6.50
CA GLU A 102 1.18 12.61 -7.83
C GLU A 102 2.70 12.54 -7.78
N LYS A 103 3.33 13.23 -6.82
CA LYS A 103 4.80 13.21 -6.67
C LYS A 103 5.28 11.82 -6.24
N LEU A 104 4.57 11.22 -5.29
CA LEU A 104 4.86 9.87 -4.81
C LEU A 104 4.64 8.81 -5.90
N ARG A 105 3.59 8.97 -6.73
CA ARG A 105 3.34 8.04 -7.86
C ARG A 105 4.38 8.20 -8.96
N ALA A 106 4.77 9.42 -9.31
CA ALA A 106 5.85 9.66 -10.27
C ALA A 106 7.16 9.03 -9.79
N GLU A 107 7.54 9.26 -8.52
CA GLU A 107 8.75 8.69 -7.93
C GLU A 107 8.67 7.15 -7.83
N ALA A 108 7.51 6.60 -7.49
CA ALA A 108 7.31 5.15 -7.44
C ALA A 108 7.37 4.52 -8.85
N GLU A 109 6.76 5.13 -9.85
CA GLU A 109 6.83 4.66 -11.25
C GLU A 109 8.26 4.74 -11.79
N GLU A 110 8.98 5.82 -11.48
CA GLU A 110 10.38 6.00 -11.87
C GLU A 110 11.27 4.95 -11.20
N LYS A 111 11.14 4.75 -9.88
CA LYS A 111 11.84 3.68 -9.15
C LYS A 111 11.49 2.29 -9.67
N MET A 112 10.24 2.04 -10.07
CA MET A 112 9.83 0.76 -10.66
C MET A 112 10.42 0.57 -12.06
N LYS A 113 10.47 1.63 -12.88
CA LYS A 113 11.14 1.60 -14.19
C LYS A 113 12.65 1.37 -14.03
N GLU A 114 13.28 2.07 -13.10
CA GLU A 114 14.70 1.88 -12.78
C GLU A 114 14.99 0.46 -12.28
N ARG A 115 14.17 -0.08 -11.37
CA ARG A 115 14.32 -1.48 -10.92
C ARG A 115 14.18 -2.45 -12.07
N LYS A 116 13.14 -2.31 -12.90
CA LYS A 116 12.96 -3.16 -14.10
C LYS A 116 14.12 -3.02 -15.09
N LEU A 117 14.67 -1.82 -15.25
CA LEU A 117 15.82 -1.58 -16.12
C LEU A 117 17.10 -2.16 -15.53
N LYS A 118 17.28 -2.10 -14.21
CA LYS A 118 18.41 -2.74 -13.50
C LYS A 118 18.32 -4.25 -13.52
N GLU A 119 17.13 -4.82 -13.35
CA GLU A 119 16.88 -6.27 -13.52
C GLU A 119 17.13 -6.74 -14.95
N ARG A 120 16.94 -5.86 -15.94
CA ARG A 120 17.26 -6.12 -17.35
C ARG A 120 18.72 -5.92 -17.71
N GLN A 121 19.47 -5.21 -16.86
CA GLN A 121 20.90 -5.01 -17.04
C GLN A 121 21.63 -6.18 -16.40
N VAL A 122 22.19 -7.06 -17.24
CA VAL A 122 23.13 -8.07 -16.77
C VAL A 122 24.52 -7.48 -16.93
N THR A 123 25.20 -7.29 -15.80
CA THR A 123 26.61 -6.92 -15.80
C THR A 123 27.41 -8.21 -15.77
N THR A 124 28.05 -8.55 -16.88
CA THR A 124 28.99 -9.65 -16.96
C THR A 124 30.39 -9.06 -16.89
N THR A 125 31.11 -9.36 -15.82
CA THR A 125 32.55 -9.11 -15.71
C THR A 125 33.28 -10.33 -16.25
N ALA A 126 33.93 -10.16 -17.41
CA ALA A 126 34.84 -11.17 -17.95
C ALA A 126 36.28 -10.66 -17.77
N VAL A 127 37.13 -11.50 -17.17
CA VAL A 127 38.58 -11.29 -17.16
C VAL A 127 39.08 -11.81 -18.50
N VAL A 128 39.50 -10.93 -19.39
CA VAL A 128 40.07 -11.30 -20.68
C VAL A 128 41.58 -11.14 -20.56
N THR A 129 42.31 -12.23 -20.78
CA THR A 129 43.78 -12.22 -20.83
C THR A 129 44.18 -11.77 -22.23
N ASP A 130 44.87 -10.63 -22.32
CA ASP A 130 45.34 -10.07 -23.58
C ASP A 130 46.49 -10.96 -24.12
N ALA A 131 46.32 -11.55 -25.30
CA ALA A 131 47.20 -12.59 -25.83
C ALA A 131 48.62 -12.09 -26.17
N ASP A 132 48.79 -10.78 -26.36
CA ASP A 132 50.06 -10.15 -26.73
C ASP A 132 50.89 -9.64 -25.54
N THR A 133 50.27 -9.33 -24.40
CA THR A 133 50.96 -8.74 -23.23
C THR A 133 50.83 -9.56 -21.94
N GLY A 134 49.97 -10.57 -21.89
CA GLY A 134 49.78 -11.42 -20.71
C GLY A 134 49.14 -10.70 -19.51
N GLU A 135 48.68 -9.46 -19.68
CA GLU A 135 47.98 -8.73 -18.63
C GLU A 135 46.50 -9.14 -18.57
N GLU A 136 46.03 -9.45 -17.35
CA GLU A 136 44.60 -9.64 -17.08
C GLU A 136 43.89 -8.29 -17.09
N LYS A 137 43.05 -8.04 -18.09
CA LYS A 137 42.13 -6.89 -18.10
C LYS A 137 40.74 -7.33 -17.70
N THR A 138 40.24 -6.74 -16.62
CA THR A 138 38.82 -6.87 -16.26
C THR A 138 38.00 -5.97 -17.17
N VAL A 139 37.22 -6.55 -18.08
CA VAL A 139 36.29 -5.80 -18.93
C VAL A 139 34.88 -5.99 -18.38
N THR A 140 34.29 -4.89 -17.91
CA THR A 140 32.90 -4.87 -17.45
C THR A 140 32.01 -4.50 -18.63
N LYS A 141 31.24 -5.47 -19.13
CA LYS A 141 30.24 -5.20 -20.18
C LYS A 141 28.85 -5.18 -19.53
N THR A 142 28.19 -4.03 -19.62
CA THR A 142 26.80 -3.87 -19.19
C THR A 142 25.91 -3.93 -20.43
N GLU A 143 25.14 -5.02 -20.58
CA GLU A 143 24.19 -5.18 -21.68
C GLU A 143 22.75 -5.15 -21.15
N THR A 144 21.88 -4.40 -21.83
CA THR A 144 20.43 -4.41 -21.58
C THR A 144 19.80 -5.55 -22.36
N LEU A 145 19.47 -6.66 -21.70
CA LEU A 145 18.89 -7.83 -22.35
C LEU A 145 17.40 -7.59 -22.70
N SER A 146 16.98 -8.08 -23.87
CA SER A 146 15.56 -8.11 -24.25
C SER A 146 14.80 -9.08 -23.33
N GLN A 147 13.51 -8.80 -23.09
CA GLN A 147 12.67 -9.61 -22.18
C GLN A 147 12.59 -11.09 -22.60
N LYS A 148 12.71 -11.39 -23.90
CA LYS A 148 12.76 -12.76 -24.46
C LYS A 148 14.01 -13.53 -23.99
N GLU A 149 15.15 -12.85 -23.97
CA GLU A 149 16.46 -13.39 -23.58
C GLU A 149 16.51 -13.71 -22.07
N ILE A 150 15.96 -12.81 -21.25
CA ILE A 150 15.85 -12.98 -19.79
C ILE A 150 14.97 -14.19 -19.46
N ASN A 151 13.82 -14.32 -20.14
CA ASN A 151 12.92 -15.44 -19.93
C ASN A 151 13.58 -16.77 -20.36
N ARG A 152 14.36 -16.77 -21.46
CA ARG A 152 15.12 -17.95 -21.90
C ARG A 152 16.16 -18.36 -20.85
N ARG A 153 16.98 -17.43 -20.36
CA ARG A 153 17.99 -17.70 -19.31
C ARG A 153 17.36 -18.17 -18.00
N LYS A 154 16.22 -17.58 -17.59
CA LYS A 154 15.51 -17.98 -16.38
C LYS A 154 14.93 -19.39 -16.50
N LEU A 155 14.42 -19.75 -17.67
CA LEU A 155 13.92 -21.09 -17.95
C LEU A 155 15.04 -22.13 -17.99
N ALA A 156 16.18 -21.80 -18.61
CA ALA A 156 17.37 -22.66 -18.64
C ALA A 156 17.93 -22.88 -17.23
N ALA A 157 18.06 -21.83 -16.42
CA ALA A 157 18.52 -21.93 -15.04
C ALA A 157 17.56 -22.74 -14.15
N ALA A 158 16.24 -22.59 -14.34
CA ALA A 158 15.25 -23.40 -13.62
C ALA A 158 15.35 -24.89 -14.00
N ARG A 159 15.49 -25.19 -15.30
CA ARG A 159 15.69 -26.57 -15.79
C ARG A 159 16.99 -27.18 -15.26
N LYS A 160 18.07 -26.40 -15.21
CA LYS A 160 19.35 -26.85 -14.64
C LYS A 160 19.25 -27.14 -13.14
N ALA A 161 18.59 -26.27 -12.37
CA ALA A 161 18.39 -26.47 -10.93
C ALA A 161 17.49 -27.68 -10.64
N ASP A 162 16.46 -27.92 -11.45
CA ASP A 162 15.63 -29.12 -11.36
C ASP A 162 16.43 -30.39 -11.72
N ALA A 163 17.22 -30.35 -12.81
CA ALA A 163 18.10 -31.46 -13.19
C ALA A 163 19.10 -31.82 -12.07
N GLU A 164 19.73 -30.82 -11.45
CA GLU A 164 20.64 -31.01 -10.30
C GLU A 164 19.92 -31.59 -9.07
N LYS A 165 18.66 -31.20 -8.84
CA LYS A 165 17.86 -31.66 -7.69
C LYS A 165 17.33 -33.09 -7.86
N TYR A 166 17.01 -33.48 -9.09
CA TYR A 166 16.44 -34.80 -9.41
C TYR A 166 17.47 -35.78 -9.99
N GLY A 167 18.73 -35.36 -10.14
CA GLY A 167 19.85 -36.21 -10.54
C GLY A 167 19.86 -36.58 -12.03
N GLU A 168 19.17 -35.80 -12.86
CA GLU A 168 19.13 -35.99 -14.31
C GLU A 168 20.24 -35.14 -14.98
N GLU A 169 20.89 -35.67 -16.03
CA GLU A 169 21.98 -34.98 -16.73
C GLU A 169 21.43 -33.80 -17.55
N TYR A 170 21.90 -32.58 -17.27
CA TYR A 170 21.49 -31.38 -17.99
C TYR A 170 22.27 -31.26 -19.31
N HIS A 171 21.57 -31.36 -20.45
CA HIS A 171 22.11 -31.03 -21.77
C HIS A 171 21.76 -29.58 -22.13
N GLU A 172 22.77 -28.74 -22.35
CA GLU A 172 22.60 -27.41 -22.96
C GLU A 172 22.28 -27.59 -24.45
N GLU A 173 21.03 -27.31 -24.83
CA GLU A 173 20.67 -27.19 -26.25
C GLU A 173 21.12 -25.80 -26.74
N ASP A 174 22.25 -25.78 -27.43
CA ASP A 174 22.72 -24.64 -28.21
C ASP A 174 21.88 -24.55 -29.50
N ASP A 175 20.79 -23.79 -29.46
CA ASP A 175 20.07 -23.36 -30.66
C ASP A 175 20.73 -22.07 -31.19
N ASP A 176 21.53 -22.21 -32.26
CA ASP A 176 22.04 -21.14 -33.13
C ASP A 176 20.92 -20.36 -33.85
#